data_AF-A0A9R1WR51-F1
#
_entry.id   AF-A0A9R1WR51-F1
#
_cell.length_a   1.000
_cell.length_b   1.000
_cell.length_c   1.000
_cell.angle_alpha   90.00
_cell.angle_beta   90.00
_cell.angle_gamma   90.00
#
_symmetry.space_group_name_H-M   'P 1'
#
loop_
_entity.id
_entity.type
_entity.pdbx_description
1 polymer ?
#
loop_
_entity_poly.entity_id
_entity_poly.type
_entity_poly.pdbx_seq_one_letter_code
_entity_poly.pdbx_strand_id
1 'polypeptide(L)'
;MHGYSRLGRSSTGSGSISPSPSPPSSPRFRRNKGSSGGGGGGFRGGGGGGVDVKLQSFVERWVYVVISAVYRRRGILLFAPLLYISAMLLYMGTMGFDVGMIRKGSESSIGKTAPVGSLYRSPQVFEHLWPYMEAENNRSNDLMMNVWNMKTRQSWKPCIPLQNSEAELPKSNGFLIIEANGGLNQQRLSICDAVAVAGLLNATLVIPMFHLNSVWRDSSKFGDIFDEEFFIYALRSHVNVVRELPEDVLTRFDNNISNIVNLRVKGWSSPTYYLQKVLPKLVELGAVRIAPFSNRLAHAVPSDIQGHRCLSNFGALRFSEPIRTLAAKMVDRMIRNSSSSGGKYISVHLRFEEDMVAFSCCIYDGGEEEQKEMDIARERSWRGKFRKKNRIIKPGAIRMDGKCPLTPLEVGMMLRGMGFDNNTSVYVAAGKIYKAEKYMAPLKQMFPRLETKDTLASPEELAPFMGYSSRLAALDYTLCLHSEVFVTTQGGNFPHFLIGHRRYFYEGHAKTIIPDKRKLAQLFDSPHIRWESFQKQLREMLHHSDVKGSELKKPTASLFTYPMPDCMCKQATTKNSTKLRR
;
A
#
# COMPACT_ATOMS: atom_id res chain seq x y z
N MET A 1 -23.24 3.88 -13.48
CA MET A 1 -21.99 3.49 -14.18
C MET A 1 -20.82 3.95 -13.32
N HIS A 2 -20.04 3.05 -12.73
CA HIS A 2 -18.85 3.40 -11.96
C HIS A 2 -17.67 2.52 -12.39
N GLY A 3 -16.55 3.19 -12.68
CA GLY A 3 -15.31 2.59 -13.13
C GLY A 3 -14.72 1.64 -12.09
N TYR A 4 -14.33 0.47 -12.57
CA TYR A 4 -13.63 -0.57 -11.81
C TYR A 4 -12.31 -0.04 -11.23
N SER A 5 -12.31 0.32 -9.95
CA SER A 5 -11.08 0.31 -9.14
C SER A 5 -10.84 -1.12 -8.66
N ARG A 6 -10.15 -1.93 -9.48
CA ARG A 6 -9.55 -3.17 -9.00
C ARG A 6 -8.32 -2.79 -8.17
N LEU A 7 -8.51 -2.65 -6.86
CA LEU A 7 -7.41 -2.69 -5.90
C LEU A 7 -6.89 -4.13 -5.85
N GLY A 8 -5.67 -4.31 -6.34
CA GLY A 8 -4.93 -5.57 -6.21
C GLY A 8 -4.63 -5.84 -4.74
N ARG A 9 -4.91 -7.08 -4.31
CA ARG A 9 -4.44 -7.66 -3.06
C ARG A 9 -2.90 -7.71 -3.08
N SER A 10 -2.24 -6.94 -2.23
CA SER A 10 -0.89 -7.25 -1.78
C SER A 10 -0.99 -8.21 -0.59
N SER A 11 -0.91 -9.52 -0.87
CA SER A 11 -0.61 -10.52 0.15
C SER A 11 0.89 -10.54 0.38
N THR A 12 1.37 -9.89 1.44
CA THR A 12 2.70 -10.17 1.99
C THR A 12 2.61 -11.48 2.77
N GLY A 13 2.84 -12.59 2.08
CA GLY A 13 3.23 -13.87 2.67
C GLY A 13 4.72 -14.05 2.40
N SER A 14 5.52 -14.10 3.46
CA SER A 14 6.92 -14.51 3.42
C SER A 14 7.02 -15.99 3.03
N GLY A 15 7.77 -16.28 1.97
CA GLY A 15 8.10 -17.64 1.54
C GLY A 15 8.98 -17.57 0.29
N SER A 16 10.27 -17.78 0.48
CA SER A 16 11.31 -17.95 -0.55
C SER A 16 10.97 -19.06 -1.55
N ILE A 17 11.27 -18.86 -2.83
CA ILE A 17 11.92 -19.80 -3.78
C ILE A 17 12.10 -19.07 -5.13
N SER A 18 13.32 -19.12 -5.66
CA SER A 18 13.78 -18.56 -6.95
C SER A 18 13.15 -19.24 -8.17
N PRO A 19 12.98 -18.59 -9.34
CA PRO A 19 12.67 -19.27 -10.59
C PRO A 19 13.85 -19.27 -11.58
N SER A 20 14.14 -20.44 -12.14
CA SER A 20 14.96 -20.66 -13.34
C SER A 20 14.06 -20.96 -14.56
N PRO A 21 14.56 -20.83 -15.80
CA PRO A 21 13.83 -20.20 -16.90
C PRO A 21 13.03 -21.16 -17.80
N SER A 22 12.04 -20.59 -18.48
CA SER A 22 11.17 -21.24 -19.48
C SER A 22 11.94 -21.70 -20.73
N PRO A 23 11.63 -22.88 -21.31
CA PRO A 23 12.06 -23.26 -22.65
C PRO A 23 11.09 -22.73 -23.73
N PRO A 24 11.56 -22.54 -24.99
CA PRO A 24 10.78 -21.96 -26.06
C PRO A 24 9.92 -22.99 -26.83
N SER A 25 9.01 -22.39 -27.59
CA SER A 25 7.94 -22.90 -28.44
C SER A 25 8.29 -24.06 -29.38
N SER A 26 7.32 -24.98 -29.53
CA SER A 26 7.24 -25.94 -30.63
C SER A 26 6.53 -25.34 -31.86
N PRO A 27 6.87 -25.76 -33.09
CA PRO A 27 5.96 -25.71 -34.22
C PRO A 27 5.36 -27.09 -34.54
N ARG A 28 4.13 -27.01 -35.05
CA ARG A 28 3.22 -28.06 -35.53
C ARG A 28 3.85 -28.96 -36.60
N PHE A 29 3.38 -30.21 -36.73
CA PHE A 29 2.58 -30.67 -37.89
C PHE A 29 1.98 -32.08 -37.66
N ARG A 30 0.78 -32.27 -38.23
CA ARG A 30 -0.07 -33.47 -38.24
C ARG A 30 0.44 -34.52 -39.25
N ARG A 31 0.26 -35.83 -38.99
CA ARG A 31 -0.76 -36.73 -39.61
C ARG A 31 -0.53 -38.23 -39.32
N ASN A 32 -1.65 -38.89 -39.03
CA ASN A 32 -2.10 -40.26 -39.36
C ASN A 32 -1.30 -41.54 -39.03
N LYS A 33 -1.94 -42.34 -38.15
CA LYS A 33 -2.43 -43.73 -38.33
C LYS A 33 -1.63 -44.68 -39.24
N GLY A 34 -1.24 -45.82 -38.67
CA GLY A 34 -0.95 -47.04 -39.43
C GLY A 34 -0.41 -48.16 -38.55
N SER A 35 -1.12 -49.29 -38.55
CA SER A 35 -0.94 -50.49 -37.74
C SER A 35 0.19 -51.41 -38.22
N SER A 36 0.59 -52.32 -37.32
CA SER A 36 0.99 -53.74 -37.50
C SER A 36 2.38 -54.15 -37.99
N GLY A 37 2.86 -55.22 -37.32
CA GLY A 37 3.92 -56.15 -37.75
C GLY A 37 5.31 -55.72 -37.27
N GLY A 38 6.11 -56.50 -36.56
CA GLY A 38 6.15 -57.94 -36.35
C GLY A 38 7.62 -58.36 -36.39
N GLY A 39 8.05 -59.21 -35.45
CA GLY A 39 9.19 -60.11 -35.64
C GLY A 39 10.62 -59.56 -35.45
N GLY A 40 11.27 -60.03 -34.37
CA GLY A 40 12.34 -61.04 -34.54
C GLY A 40 13.79 -60.58 -34.68
N GLY A 41 14.62 -61.00 -33.70
CA GLY A 41 16.05 -61.30 -33.83
C GLY A 41 16.99 -60.08 -33.88
N GLY A 42 18.18 -60.07 -33.29
CA GLY A 42 18.95 -61.10 -32.60
C GLY A 42 20.41 -60.60 -32.48
N PHE A 43 21.07 -61.03 -31.41
CA PHE A 43 22.53 -61.21 -31.23
C PHE A 43 23.53 -60.06 -31.46
N ARG A 44 24.26 -59.75 -30.37
CA ARG A 44 25.73 -59.88 -30.17
C ARG A 44 26.05 -59.20 -28.83
N GLY A 45 26.79 -59.76 -27.87
CA GLY A 45 27.79 -60.82 -27.89
C GLY A 45 29.08 -60.26 -27.26
N GLY A 46 29.59 -60.92 -26.21
CA GLY A 46 30.85 -60.64 -25.49
C GLY A 46 30.61 -60.05 -24.10
N GLY A 47 30.82 -60.76 -22.99
CA GLY A 47 31.97 -61.61 -22.60
C GLY A 47 32.83 -60.78 -21.63
N GLY A 48 33.32 -61.20 -20.48
CA GLY A 48 33.23 -62.41 -19.67
C GLY A 48 33.92 -62.06 -18.33
N GLY A 49 33.81 -62.93 -17.32
CA GLY A 49 34.53 -62.76 -16.05
C GLY A 49 33.70 -63.28 -14.88
N GLY A 50 33.82 -64.58 -14.60
CA GLY A 50 33.05 -65.26 -13.56
C GLY A 50 33.64 -65.11 -12.16
N VAL A 51 32.78 -65.37 -11.17
CA VAL A 51 33.10 -66.17 -9.98
C VAL A 51 31.82 -66.91 -9.61
N ASP A 52 31.93 -68.24 -9.54
CA ASP A 52 30.87 -69.15 -9.14
C ASP A 52 30.98 -69.37 -7.62
N VAL A 53 29.98 -68.95 -6.84
CA VAL A 53 29.73 -69.47 -5.49
C VAL A 53 28.23 -69.61 -5.29
N LYS A 54 27.75 -70.84 -5.41
CA LYS A 54 26.45 -71.27 -4.88
C LYS A 54 26.50 -71.29 -3.35
N LEU A 55 25.57 -70.60 -2.71
CA LEU A 55 24.68 -71.23 -1.71
C LEU A 55 23.45 -70.34 -1.47
N GLN A 56 22.27 -70.95 -1.61
CA GLN A 56 20.95 -70.34 -1.48
C GLN A 56 20.68 -69.82 -0.06
N SER A 57 20.14 -68.61 0.04
CA SER A 57 19.34 -68.19 1.20
C SER A 57 17.86 -68.17 0.79
N PHE A 58 17.06 -68.99 1.47
CA PHE A 58 15.61 -69.11 1.35
C PHE A 58 14.87 -67.75 1.43
N VAL A 59 15.50 -66.74 2.03
CA VAL A 59 14.99 -65.39 2.24
C VAL A 59 14.84 -64.60 0.93
N GLU A 60 15.79 -64.72 -0.01
CA GLU A 60 15.71 -63.98 -1.27
C GLU A 60 14.56 -64.45 -2.17
N ARG A 61 14.23 -65.74 -2.11
CA ARG A 61 13.11 -66.32 -2.87
C ARG A 61 11.76 -65.85 -2.33
N TRP A 62 11.64 -65.66 -1.02
CA TRP A 62 10.46 -65.07 -0.39
C TRP A 62 10.33 -63.58 -0.68
N VAL A 63 11.43 -62.83 -0.62
CA VAL A 63 11.44 -61.40 -0.96
C VAL A 63 11.03 -61.20 -2.43
N TYR A 64 11.49 -62.04 -3.35
CA TYR A 64 11.08 -61.96 -4.76
C TYR A 64 9.60 -62.32 -4.98
N VAL A 65 9.06 -63.29 -4.24
CA VAL A 65 7.63 -63.64 -4.31
C VAL A 65 6.75 -62.52 -3.72
N VAL A 66 7.17 -61.89 -2.62
CA VAL A 66 6.47 -60.76 -2.01
C VAL A 66 6.52 -59.53 -2.93
N ILE A 67 7.69 -59.19 -3.49
CA ILE A 67 7.85 -58.07 -4.42
C ILE A 67 7.04 -58.32 -5.71
N SER A 68 7.04 -59.54 -6.24
CA SER A 68 6.25 -59.92 -7.42
C SER A 68 4.74 -59.90 -7.15
N ALA A 69 4.29 -60.31 -5.96
CA ALA A 69 2.88 -60.23 -5.55
C ALA A 69 2.41 -58.77 -5.36
N VAL A 70 3.26 -57.90 -4.80
CA VAL A 70 2.98 -56.46 -4.65
C VAL A 70 2.94 -55.76 -6.02
N TYR A 71 3.80 -56.15 -6.96
CA TYR A 71 3.80 -55.59 -8.33
C TYR A 71 2.66 -56.10 -9.23
N ARG A 72 2.09 -57.28 -8.95
CA ARG A 72 0.94 -57.83 -9.72
C ARG A 72 -0.41 -57.26 -9.29
N ARG A 73 -0.55 -56.68 -8.10
CA ARG A 73 -1.79 -56.04 -7.63
C ARG A 73 -1.65 -54.51 -7.61
N ARG A 74 -1.48 -53.92 -8.80
CA ARG A 74 -1.46 -52.45 -9.01
C ARG A 74 -2.70 -51.69 -8.52
N GLY A 75 -3.76 -52.39 -8.12
CA GLY A 75 -4.93 -51.77 -7.47
C GLY A 75 -4.74 -51.45 -5.98
N ILE A 76 -3.94 -52.22 -5.23
CA ILE A 76 -3.92 -52.11 -3.75
C ILE A 76 -3.09 -50.90 -3.29
N LEU A 77 -2.02 -50.53 -4.01
CA LEU A 77 -1.25 -49.31 -3.73
C LEU A 77 -2.00 -48.02 -4.08
N LEU A 78 -3.05 -48.08 -4.91
CA LEU A 78 -3.94 -46.94 -5.15
C LEU A 78 -4.92 -46.69 -3.99
N PHE A 79 -5.18 -47.70 -3.16
CA PHE A 79 -6.01 -47.58 -1.97
C PHE A 79 -5.21 -47.24 -0.71
N ALA A 80 -3.88 -47.40 -0.70
CA ALA A 80 -3.06 -47.03 0.45
C ALA A 80 -3.19 -45.54 0.84
N PRO A 81 -3.22 -44.57 -0.09
CA PRO A 81 -3.52 -43.18 0.24
C PRO A 81 -4.96 -43.00 0.76
N LEU A 82 -5.93 -43.73 0.21
CA LEU A 82 -7.34 -43.65 0.63
C LEU A 82 -7.59 -44.26 2.01
N LEU A 83 -6.93 -45.38 2.33
CA LEU A 83 -6.94 -45.99 3.65
C LEU A 83 -6.18 -45.14 4.67
N TYR A 84 -5.08 -44.51 4.27
CA TYR A 84 -4.37 -43.55 5.12
C TYR A 84 -5.23 -42.31 5.40
N ILE A 85 -5.92 -41.76 4.40
CA ILE A 85 -6.86 -40.64 4.58
C ILE A 85 -8.06 -41.08 5.43
N SER A 86 -8.60 -42.28 5.23
CA SER A 86 -9.71 -42.80 6.02
C SER A 86 -9.29 -43.07 7.48
N ALA A 87 -8.11 -43.61 7.71
CA ALA A 87 -7.52 -43.79 9.04
C ALA A 87 -7.18 -42.45 9.70
N MET A 88 -6.71 -41.45 8.94
CA MET A 88 -6.50 -40.09 9.43
C MET A 88 -7.82 -39.38 9.74
N LEU A 89 -8.87 -39.59 8.96
CA LEU A 89 -10.21 -39.05 9.26
C LEU A 89 -10.84 -39.72 10.47
N LEU A 90 -10.62 -41.03 10.67
CA LEU A 90 -11.03 -41.74 11.89
C LEU A 90 -10.20 -41.30 13.10
N TYR A 91 -8.89 -41.09 12.95
CA TYR A 91 -7.99 -40.60 14.00
C TYR A 91 -8.27 -39.13 14.36
N MET A 92 -8.60 -38.30 13.39
CA MET A 92 -9.11 -36.93 13.61
C MET A 92 -10.56 -36.92 14.12
N GLY A 93 -11.31 -38.02 13.93
CA GLY A 93 -12.64 -38.22 14.49
C GLY A 93 -12.63 -38.73 15.94
N THR A 94 -11.53 -39.36 16.39
CA THR A 94 -11.33 -39.80 17.78
C THR A 94 -10.55 -38.77 18.63
N MET A 95 -9.81 -37.85 18.00
CA MET A 95 -9.31 -36.63 18.63
C MET A 95 -10.34 -35.51 18.46
N GLY A 96 -11.31 -35.45 19.38
CA GLY A 96 -12.47 -34.57 19.33
C GLY A 96 -12.15 -33.10 19.00
N PHE A 97 -12.44 -32.71 17.75
CA PHE A 97 -12.85 -31.35 17.45
C PHE A 97 -14.37 -31.29 17.63
N ASP A 98 -14.77 -30.59 18.68
CA ASP A 98 -16.16 -30.36 19.06
C ASP A 98 -16.85 -29.45 18.02
N VAL A 99 -17.34 -30.07 16.94
CA VAL A 99 -18.29 -29.48 15.99
C VAL A 99 -19.66 -30.05 16.34
N GLY A 100 -20.39 -29.30 17.16
CA GLY A 100 -21.74 -29.63 17.60
C GLY A 100 -22.70 -29.89 16.43
N MET A 101 -22.99 -31.16 16.17
CA MET A 101 -24.25 -31.58 15.58
C MET A 101 -25.35 -31.48 16.64
N ILE A 102 -26.42 -30.82 16.26
CA ILE A 102 -27.66 -30.65 17.01
C ILE A 102 -28.21 -32.04 17.37
N ARG A 103 -28.09 -32.43 18.64
CA ARG A 103 -28.93 -33.46 19.25
C ARG A 103 -29.87 -32.75 20.23
N LYS A 104 -31.17 -32.78 19.92
CA LYS A 104 -32.25 -32.43 20.85
C LYS A 104 -32.08 -33.26 22.12
N GLY A 105 -31.97 -32.61 23.27
CA GLY A 105 -31.91 -33.25 24.58
C GLY A 105 -31.24 -32.31 25.59
N SER A 106 -31.94 -32.04 26.67
CA SER A 106 -31.58 -31.13 27.78
C SER A 106 -30.15 -31.28 28.31
N GLU A 107 -29.44 -30.16 28.53
CA GLU A 107 -28.76 -29.84 29.81
C GLU A 107 -27.93 -28.54 29.74
N SER A 108 -28.10 -27.74 30.80
CA SER A 108 -27.22 -26.73 31.41
C SER A 108 -26.42 -25.74 30.53
N SER A 109 -26.83 -24.48 30.66
CA SER A 109 -26.09 -23.25 30.35
C SER A 109 -24.75 -23.13 31.10
N ILE A 110 -23.66 -23.49 30.44
CA ILE A 110 -22.29 -23.01 30.76
C ILE A 110 -21.84 -22.16 29.57
N GLY A 111 -21.52 -20.89 29.84
CA GLY A 111 -21.39 -19.83 28.85
C GLY A 111 -20.40 -20.14 27.72
N LYS A 112 -20.91 -20.27 26.50
CA LYS A 112 -20.07 -20.30 25.28
C LYS A 112 -19.36 -18.96 25.17
N THR A 113 -18.05 -18.95 25.39
CA THR A 113 -17.20 -17.78 25.16
C THR A 113 -17.34 -17.39 23.69
N ALA A 114 -17.70 -16.12 23.42
CA ALA A 114 -17.86 -15.65 22.06
C ALA A 114 -16.54 -15.85 21.27
N PRO A 115 -16.56 -16.31 20.01
CA PRO A 115 -15.36 -16.51 19.22
C PRO A 115 -14.49 -15.24 19.14
N VAL A 116 -13.17 -15.40 19.07
CA VAL A 116 -12.22 -14.28 19.03
C VAL A 116 -12.56 -13.29 17.91
N GLY A 117 -12.58 -12.01 18.24
CA GLY A 117 -12.89 -10.89 17.36
C GLY A 117 -14.38 -10.72 16.99
N SER A 118 -15.26 -11.66 17.40
CA SER A 118 -16.70 -11.58 17.10
C SER A 118 -17.41 -10.45 17.85
N LEU A 119 -16.89 -10.07 19.02
CA LEU A 119 -17.33 -8.92 19.79
C LEU A 119 -16.30 -7.80 19.67
N TYR A 120 -16.77 -6.56 19.73
CA TYR A 120 -15.88 -5.40 19.82
C TYR A 120 -15.57 -5.13 21.29
N ARG A 121 -14.36 -5.49 21.74
CA ARG A 121 -13.95 -5.45 23.15
C ARG A 121 -13.01 -4.30 23.52
N SER A 122 -12.69 -3.43 22.57
CA SER A 122 -11.74 -2.33 22.75
C SER A 122 -12.12 -1.36 23.89
N PRO A 123 -13.42 -1.04 24.14
CA PRO A 123 -13.82 -0.25 25.31
C PRO A 123 -13.47 -0.90 26.65
N GLN A 124 -13.70 -2.21 26.82
CA GLN A 124 -13.37 -2.91 28.07
C GLN A 124 -11.86 -2.95 28.30
N VAL A 125 -11.08 -3.15 27.23
CA VAL A 125 -9.61 -3.07 27.30
C VAL A 125 -9.16 -1.67 27.71
N PHE A 126 -9.79 -0.62 27.16
CA PHE A 126 -9.49 0.76 27.52
C PHE A 126 -9.76 1.02 29.00
N GLU A 127 -10.95 0.69 29.50
CA GLU A 127 -11.31 0.85 30.92
C GLU A 127 -10.34 0.12 31.84
N HIS A 128 -9.93 -1.10 31.47
CA HIS A 128 -8.95 -1.87 32.25
C HIS A 128 -7.56 -1.23 32.27
N LEU A 129 -7.09 -0.72 31.12
CA LEU A 129 -5.73 -0.19 30.97
C LEU A 129 -5.60 1.29 31.36
N TRP A 130 -6.71 2.04 31.42
CA TRP A 130 -6.72 3.48 31.64
C TRP A 130 -5.98 3.93 32.91
N PRO A 131 -6.18 3.30 34.10
CA PRO A 131 -5.45 3.71 35.31
C PRO A 131 -3.93 3.60 35.18
N TYR A 132 -3.44 2.61 34.43
CA TYR A 132 -2.01 2.42 34.17
C TYR A 132 -1.47 3.49 33.22
N MET A 133 -2.25 3.85 32.19
CA MET A 133 -1.91 4.96 31.30
C MET A 133 -1.78 6.27 32.08
N GLU A 134 -2.72 6.56 32.98
CA GLU A 134 -2.67 7.77 33.81
C GLU A 134 -1.45 7.79 34.74
N ALA A 135 -1.13 6.67 35.38
CA ALA A 135 0.02 6.56 36.28
C ALA A 135 1.38 6.81 35.57
N GLU A 136 1.51 6.43 34.30
CA GLU A 136 2.76 6.64 33.53
C GLU A 136 3.02 8.09 33.14
N ASN A 137 1.98 8.94 33.03
CA ASN A 137 2.17 10.36 32.74
C ASN A 137 3.06 11.06 33.79
N ASN A 138 3.20 10.47 34.98
CA ASN A 138 3.99 11.02 36.08
C ASN A 138 5.45 10.55 36.12
N ARG A 139 5.89 9.66 35.20
CA ARG A 139 7.24 9.03 35.20
C ARG A 139 8.08 9.34 33.94
N SER A 140 7.61 10.21 33.05
CA SER A 140 7.81 10.12 31.59
C SER A 140 9.06 10.78 30.97
N ASN A 141 10.01 11.32 31.72
CA ASN A 141 11.13 12.05 31.09
C ASN A 141 12.10 11.18 30.27
N ASP A 142 12.43 9.96 30.71
CA ASP A 142 13.45 9.12 30.05
C ASP A 142 12.88 8.23 28.92
N LEU A 143 11.60 7.85 29.03
CA LEU A 143 10.88 7.06 28.02
C LEU A 143 10.50 7.88 26.78
N MET A 144 10.12 9.15 26.96
CA MET A 144 9.77 10.08 25.88
C MET A 144 10.92 10.27 24.88
N MET A 145 12.16 10.46 25.37
CA MET A 145 13.32 10.68 24.50
C MET A 145 13.53 9.55 23.48
N ASN A 146 13.27 8.31 23.89
CA ASN A 146 13.45 7.13 23.03
C ASN A 146 12.40 7.01 21.92
N VAL A 147 11.18 7.49 22.15
CA VAL A 147 10.10 7.41 21.15
C VAL A 147 10.31 8.43 20.03
N TRP A 148 10.81 9.62 20.35
CA TRP A 148 11.08 10.69 19.38
C TRP A 148 12.41 10.51 18.61
N ASN A 149 13.43 9.92 19.22
CA ASN A 149 14.75 9.82 18.60
C ASN A 149 14.71 8.93 17.34
N MET A 150 15.22 9.48 16.23
CA MET A 150 15.46 8.75 14.98
C MET A 150 16.86 8.14 15.05
N LYS A 151 16.96 6.81 14.89
CA LYS A 151 18.27 6.15 14.79
C LYS A 151 18.76 6.26 13.35
N THR A 152 19.48 7.33 13.03
CA THR A 152 20.05 7.55 11.69
C THR A 152 21.11 6.47 11.41
N ARG A 153 20.83 5.57 10.47
CA ARG A 153 21.76 4.47 10.11
C ARG A 153 22.61 4.76 8.87
N GLN A 154 22.21 5.72 8.02
CA GLN A 154 22.91 6.19 6.82
C GLN A 154 22.18 7.42 6.24
N SER A 155 22.89 8.51 5.91
CA SER A 155 22.29 9.69 5.27
C SER A 155 22.23 9.55 3.75
N TRP A 156 21.07 9.86 3.19
CA TRP A 156 20.81 9.92 1.75
C TRP A 156 20.53 11.35 1.35
N LYS A 157 20.86 11.71 0.11
CA LYS A 157 20.52 13.01 -0.48
C LYS A 157 19.83 12.84 -1.82
N PRO A 158 19.00 13.80 -2.26
CA PRO A 158 18.54 13.87 -3.65
C PRO A 158 19.70 13.69 -4.65
N CYS A 159 19.54 12.77 -5.61
CA CYS A 159 20.55 12.57 -6.67
C CYS A 159 20.38 13.55 -7.84
N ILE A 160 19.13 13.90 -8.14
CA ILE A 160 18.79 14.59 -9.39
C ILE A 160 18.99 16.07 -9.13
N PRO A 161 20.03 16.69 -9.73
CA PRO A 161 20.20 18.12 -9.58
C PRO A 161 19.05 18.80 -10.31
N LEU A 162 18.46 19.83 -9.68
CA LEU A 162 17.82 20.90 -10.44
C LEU A 162 18.97 21.59 -11.20
N GLN A 163 19.34 21.05 -12.37
CA GLN A 163 20.42 21.63 -13.16
C GLN A 163 20.02 23.04 -13.59
N ASN A 164 20.91 24.01 -13.36
CA ASN A 164 20.83 25.35 -13.94
C ASN A 164 21.45 25.41 -15.34
N SER A 165 21.59 24.26 -16.02
CA SER A 165 22.13 24.23 -17.37
C SER A 165 21.09 24.82 -18.34
N GLU A 166 21.45 25.92 -18.99
CA GLU A 166 20.72 26.57 -20.08
C GLU A 166 20.80 25.79 -21.40
N ALA A 167 21.29 24.54 -21.40
CA ALA A 167 21.35 23.74 -22.61
C ALA A 167 19.93 23.55 -23.19
N GLU A 168 19.72 24.06 -24.41
CA GLU A 168 18.46 23.90 -25.12
C GLU A 168 18.15 22.42 -25.30
N LEU A 169 16.94 22.02 -24.89
CA LEU A 169 16.45 20.67 -25.14
C LEU A 169 16.32 20.43 -26.65
N PRO A 170 16.51 19.18 -27.12
CA PRO A 170 16.37 18.86 -28.53
C PRO A 170 14.95 19.17 -29.03
N LYS A 171 14.83 19.37 -30.35
CA LYS A 171 13.54 19.62 -30.99
C LYS A 171 12.54 18.52 -30.63
N SER A 172 11.38 18.93 -30.16
CA SER A 172 10.30 18.04 -29.72
C SER A 172 9.67 17.28 -30.88
N ASN A 173 9.27 16.03 -30.63
CA ASN A 173 8.53 15.18 -31.57
C ASN A 173 7.04 15.57 -31.70
N GLY A 174 6.53 16.43 -30.81
CA GLY A 174 5.13 16.89 -30.81
C GLY A 174 4.60 17.18 -29.41
N PHE A 175 3.30 17.44 -29.31
CA PHE A 175 2.62 17.81 -28.06
C PHE A 175 1.85 16.63 -27.46
N LEU A 176 2.14 16.33 -26.20
CA LEU A 176 1.46 15.31 -25.41
C LEU A 176 0.44 15.97 -24.48
N ILE A 177 -0.84 15.65 -24.67
CA ILE A 177 -1.95 16.13 -23.84
C ILE A 177 -2.48 14.95 -23.02
N ILE A 178 -2.62 15.13 -21.70
CA ILE A 178 -3.12 14.09 -20.81
C ILE A 178 -4.20 14.61 -19.88
N GLU A 179 -5.12 13.72 -19.53
CA GLU A 179 -6.17 13.99 -18.55
C GLU A 179 -5.99 13.14 -17.30
N ALA A 180 -5.51 13.77 -16.23
CA ALA A 180 -5.35 13.14 -14.94
C ALA A 180 -6.72 13.03 -14.24
N ASN A 181 -7.01 11.85 -13.70
CA ASN A 181 -8.27 11.56 -13.04
C ASN A 181 -8.03 10.98 -11.66
N GLY A 182 -8.98 11.21 -10.75
CA GLY A 182 -8.94 10.72 -9.38
C GLY A 182 -8.74 11.85 -8.38
N GLY A 183 -8.40 11.49 -7.15
CA GLY A 183 -8.10 12.46 -6.09
C GLY A 183 -6.64 12.91 -6.16
N LEU A 184 -6.24 13.85 -5.29
CA LEU A 184 -4.92 14.48 -5.26
C LEU A 184 -3.75 13.53 -5.56
N ASN A 185 -3.61 12.44 -4.80
CA ASN A 185 -2.47 11.52 -4.94
C ASN A 185 -2.57 10.60 -6.18
N GLN A 186 -3.77 10.41 -6.75
CA GLN A 186 -3.92 9.75 -8.05
C GLN A 186 -3.53 10.68 -9.19
N GLN A 187 -3.92 11.96 -9.11
CA GLN A 187 -3.48 12.99 -10.05
C GLN A 187 -1.95 13.12 -10.01
N ARG A 188 -1.34 13.16 -8.81
CA ARG A 188 0.12 13.18 -8.62
C ARG A 188 0.82 12.04 -9.35
N LEU A 189 0.32 10.80 -9.21
CA LEU A 189 0.83 9.64 -9.96
C LEU A 189 0.76 9.86 -11.48
N SER A 190 -0.41 10.28 -11.97
CA SER A 190 -0.64 10.52 -13.39
C SER A 190 0.28 11.61 -13.96
N ILE A 191 0.53 12.68 -13.21
CA ILE A 191 1.44 13.76 -13.63
C ILE A 191 2.88 13.24 -13.71
N CYS A 192 3.34 12.51 -12.69
CA CYS A 192 4.69 11.94 -12.70
C CYS A 192 4.91 10.97 -13.87
N ASP A 193 3.91 10.12 -14.15
CA ASP A 193 3.93 9.23 -15.33
C ASP A 193 3.88 10.02 -16.64
N ALA A 194 3.16 11.14 -16.70
CA ALA A 194 3.09 11.97 -17.90
C ALA A 194 4.43 12.64 -18.21
N VAL A 195 5.13 13.17 -17.20
CA VAL A 195 6.49 13.71 -17.36
C VAL A 195 7.45 12.63 -17.84
N ALA A 196 7.36 11.42 -17.28
CA ALA A 196 8.17 10.28 -17.73
C ALA A 196 7.87 9.86 -19.17
N VAL A 197 6.60 9.83 -19.58
CA VAL A 197 6.22 9.56 -20.98
C VAL A 197 6.70 10.67 -21.92
N ALA A 198 6.60 11.93 -21.51
CA ALA A 198 7.07 13.06 -22.31
C ALA A 198 8.58 12.98 -22.55
N GLY A 199 9.38 12.68 -21.50
CA GLY A 199 10.81 12.41 -21.65
C GLY A 199 11.10 11.20 -22.55
N LEU A 200 10.38 10.09 -22.37
CA LEU A 200 10.54 8.87 -23.18
C LEU A 200 10.26 9.11 -24.67
N LEU A 201 9.31 9.99 -24.98
CA LEU A 201 8.89 10.29 -26.35
C LEU A 201 9.61 11.51 -26.94
N ASN A 202 10.49 12.18 -26.17
CA ASN A 202 11.02 13.51 -26.47
C ASN A 202 9.89 14.46 -26.95
N ALA A 203 8.82 14.53 -26.15
CA ALA A 203 7.62 15.29 -26.45
C ALA A 203 7.49 16.51 -25.53
N THR A 204 6.81 17.55 -26.01
CA THR A 204 6.41 18.70 -25.20
C THR A 204 5.15 18.33 -24.43
N LEU A 205 5.20 18.39 -23.10
CA LEU A 205 4.05 18.14 -22.25
C LEU A 205 3.20 19.40 -22.15
N VAL A 206 1.91 19.30 -22.48
CA VAL A 206 0.94 20.35 -22.10
C VAL A 206 0.54 20.12 -20.65
N ILE A 207 0.38 21.21 -19.86
CA ILE A 207 -0.01 21.13 -18.45
C ILE A 207 -1.20 20.15 -18.28
N PRO A 208 -1.07 19.12 -17.41
CA PRO A 208 -2.10 18.11 -17.21
C PRO A 208 -3.49 18.68 -16.92
N MET A 209 -4.48 18.22 -17.69
CA MET A 209 -5.85 18.68 -17.54
C MET A 209 -6.59 17.89 -16.45
N PHE A 210 -7.30 18.61 -15.58
CA PHE A 210 -8.19 18.02 -14.56
C PHE A 210 -9.66 18.29 -14.91
N HIS A 211 -10.45 17.22 -14.95
CA HIS A 211 -11.91 17.29 -15.06
C HIS A 211 -12.57 17.07 -13.70
N LEU A 212 -13.81 17.55 -13.56
CA LEU A 212 -14.63 17.35 -12.37
C LEU A 212 -14.72 15.85 -12.07
N ASN A 213 -14.20 15.46 -10.91
CA ASN A 213 -14.28 14.07 -10.48
C ASN A 213 -15.60 13.83 -9.74
N SER A 214 -16.42 12.87 -10.20
CA SER A 214 -17.73 12.58 -9.59
C SER A 214 -17.68 11.99 -8.18
N VAL A 215 -16.54 11.39 -7.79
CA VAL A 215 -16.32 10.83 -6.45
C VAL A 215 -15.83 11.91 -5.50
N TRP A 216 -14.81 12.66 -5.90
CA TRP A 216 -14.16 13.69 -5.07
C TRP A 216 -14.88 15.05 -5.10
N ARG A 217 -15.81 15.22 -6.05
CA ARG A 217 -16.61 16.44 -6.30
C ARG A 217 -15.77 17.71 -6.35
N ASP A 218 -14.56 17.59 -6.89
CA ASP A 218 -13.57 18.65 -6.94
C ASP A 218 -13.40 19.12 -8.39
N SER A 219 -13.58 20.43 -8.60
CA SER A 219 -13.46 21.10 -9.90
C SER A 219 -12.12 21.80 -10.11
N SER A 220 -11.19 21.68 -9.15
CA SER A 220 -9.87 22.32 -9.21
C SER A 220 -9.10 21.94 -10.47
N LYS A 221 -8.39 22.94 -11.02
CA LYS A 221 -7.44 22.82 -12.12
C LYS A 221 -6.03 22.55 -11.60
N PHE A 222 -5.06 22.45 -12.51
CA PHE A 222 -3.68 22.22 -12.15
C PHE A 222 -3.14 23.34 -11.25
N GLY A 223 -3.22 24.60 -11.69
CA GLY A 223 -2.76 25.78 -10.95
C GLY A 223 -3.45 26.06 -9.62
N ASP A 224 -4.66 25.52 -9.44
CA ASP A 224 -5.36 25.59 -8.17
C ASP A 224 -4.68 24.75 -7.07
N ILE A 225 -4.05 23.63 -7.46
CA ILE A 225 -3.47 22.64 -6.56
C ILE A 225 -1.94 22.72 -6.53
N PHE A 226 -1.32 22.91 -7.70
CA PHE A 226 0.11 22.90 -7.89
C PHE A 226 0.60 24.22 -8.47
N ASP A 227 1.84 24.56 -8.18
CA ASP A 227 2.50 25.75 -8.69
C ASP A 227 2.94 25.54 -10.15
N GLU A 228 2.18 26.12 -11.10
CA GLU A 228 2.43 25.98 -12.54
C GLU A 228 3.78 26.53 -12.96
N GLU A 229 4.12 27.74 -12.53
CA GLU A 229 5.40 28.39 -12.86
C GLU A 229 6.57 27.53 -12.43
N PHE A 230 6.53 27.10 -11.16
CA PHE A 230 7.60 26.31 -10.59
C PHE A 230 7.68 24.93 -11.25
N PHE A 231 6.55 24.32 -11.61
CA PHE A 231 6.53 23.04 -12.31
C PHE A 231 7.22 23.13 -13.68
N ILE A 232 6.92 24.16 -14.47
CA ILE A 232 7.57 24.42 -15.76
C ILE A 232 9.05 24.70 -15.56
N TYR A 233 9.38 25.60 -14.62
CA TYR A 233 10.76 25.97 -14.29
C TYR A 233 11.60 24.76 -13.86
N ALA A 234 11.09 23.91 -12.96
CA ALA A 234 11.81 22.78 -12.40
C ALA A 234 12.09 21.66 -13.43
N LEU A 235 11.27 21.57 -14.49
CA LEU A 235 11.41 20.57 -15.54
C LEU A 235 12.17 21.06 -16.77
N ARG A 236 12.48 22.35 -16.89
CA ARG A 236 13.00 23.00 -18.11
C ARG A 236 14.22 22.34 -18.75
N SER A 237 15.11 21.72 -17.98
CA SER A 237 16.30 21.04 -18.48
C SER A 237 16.10 19.55 -18.77
N HIS A 238 14.89 19.03 -18.62
CA HIS A 238 14.57 17.59 -18.75
C HIS A 238 13.39 17.34 -19.69
N VAL A 239 12.31 18.13 -19.58
CA VAL A 239 11.10 18.01 -20.40
C VAL A 239 10.57 19.41 -20.69
N ASN A 240 10.30 19.70 -21.95
CA ASN A 240 9.60 20.92 -22.34
C ASN A 240 8.14 20.86 -21.87
N VAL A 241 7.71 21.85 -21.10
CA VAL A 241 6.34 21.97 -20.60
C VAL A 241 5.76 23.30 -21.05
N VAL A 242 4.54 23.27 -21.60
CA VAL A 242 3.79 24.45 -22.02
C VAL A 242 2.43 24.48 -21.32
N ARG A 243 1.91 25.68 -21.04
CA ARG A 243 0.59 25.84 -20.40
C ARG A 243 -0.53 25.34 -21.29
N GLU A 244 -0.48 25.77 -22.54
CA GLU A 244 -1.51 25.54 -23.54
C GLU A 244 -0.85 25.13 -24.85
N LEU A 245 -1.66 24.55 -25.73
CA LEU A 245 -1.20 24.17 -27.06
C LEU A 245 -0.97 25.45 -27.88
N PRO A 246 0.17 25.60 -28.58
CA PRO A 246 0.40 26.75 -29.45
C PRO A 246 -0.71 26.94 -30.49
N GLU A 247 -1.06 28.19 -30.78
CA GLU A 247 -2.17 28.54 -31.68
C GLU A 247 -1.99 27.94 -33.09
N ASP A 248 -0.77 27.91 -33.61
CA ASP A 248 -0.43 27.33 -34.92
C ASP A 248 -0.61 25.81 -34.99
N VAL A 249 -0.58 25.14 -33.83
CA VAL A 249 -0.87 23.71 -33.72
C VAL A 249 -2.37 23.50 -33.52
N LEU A 250 -2.99 24.31 -32.65
CA LEU A 250 -4.41 24.20 -32.31
C LEU A 250 -5.33 24.53 -33.50
N THR A 251 -4.93 25.45 -34.37
CA THR A 251 -5.62 25.79 -35.64
C THR A 251 -5.72 24.60 -36.60
N ARG A 252 -4.75 23.68 -36.58
CA ARG A 252 -4.79 22.42 -37.38
C ARG A 252 -5.88 21.45 -36.93
N PHE A 253 -6.47 21.72 -35.75
CA PHE A 253 -7.54 20.92 -35.15
C PHE A 253 -8.81 21.76 -34.94
N ASP A 254 -9.07 22.73 -35.82
CA ASP A 254 -10.25 23.61 -35.80
C ASP A 254 -10.43 24.33 -34.46
N ASN A 255 -9.32 24.76 -33.86
CA ASN A 255 -9.29 25.41 -32.56
C ASN A 255 -9.92 24.59 -31.40
N ASN A 256 -9.97 23.26 -31.53
CA ASN A 256 -10.64 22.40 -30.57
C ASN A 256 -9.80 21.17 -30.19
N ILE A 257 -9.35 21.11 -28.93
CA ILE A 257 -8.59 19.97 -28.36
C ILE A 257 -9.34 18.65 -28.51
N SER A 258 -10.67 18.67 -28.55
CA SER A 258 -11.48 17.45 -28.72
C SER A 258 -11.28 16.78 -30.08
N ASN A 259 -10.86 17.54 -31.10
CA ASN A 259 -10.56 17.03 -32.44
C ASN A 259 -9.20 16.34 -32.51
N ILE A 260 -8.34 16.53 -31.51
CA ILE A 260 -7.05 15.83 -31.40
C ILE A 260 -7.29 14.36 -31.08
N VAL A 261 -6.58 13.49 -31.78
CA VAL A 261 -6.70 12.03 -31.65
C VAL A 261 -6.47 11.60 -30.20
N ASN A 262 -7.49 11.00 -29.60
CA ASN A 262 -7.41 10.40 -28.27
C ASN A 262 -6.95 8.94 -28.35
N LEU A 263 -5.69 8.69 -28.00
CA LEU A 263 -5.10 7.36 -27.98
C LEU A 263 -5.52 6.57 -26.74
N ARG A 264 -6.07 5.38 -26.96
CA ARG A 264 -6.47 4.46 -25.89
C ARG A 264 -5.29 3.56 -25.47
N VAL A 265 -4.53 4.03 -24.47
CA VAL A 265 -3.42 3.27 -23.90
C VAL A 265 -3.90 2.28 -22.84
N LYS A 266 -3.44 1.02 -22.91
CA LYS A 266 -3.73 0.00 -21.90
C LYS A 266 -3.11 0.38 -20.55
N GLY A 267 -3.68 -0.11 -19.45
CA GLY A 267 -3.08 0.10 -18.13
C GLY A 267 -1.71 -0.59 -18.06
N TRP A 268 -0.74 0.06 -17.43
CA TRP A 268 0.63 -0.44 -17.25
C TRP A 268 1.36 -0.75 -18.56
N SER A 269 1.14 0.04 -19.61
CA SER A 269 1.84 -0.14 -20.89
C SER A 269 3.36 0.06 -20.73
N SER A 270 4.14 -0.79 -21.42
CA SER A 270 5.60 -0.75 -21.39
C SER A 270 6.17 0.45 -22.14
N PRO A 271 7.42 0.87 -21.86
CA PRO A 271 8.12 1.87 -22.66
C PRO A 271 8.11 1.55 -24.16
N THR A 272 8.32 0.28 -24.52
CA THR A 272 8.29 -0.20 -25.90
C THR A 272 6.94 0.04 -26.57
N TYR A 273 5.82 -0.10 -25.83
CA TYR A 273 4.49 0.20 -26.37
C TYR A 273 4.38 1.68 -26.74
N TYR A 274 4.87 2.59 -25.90
CA TYR A 274 4.87 4.02 -26.19
C TYR A 274 5.72 4.32 -27.44
N LEU A 275 6.94 3.78 -27.52
CA LEU A 275 7.82 3.97 -28.66
C LEU A 275 7.26 3.40 -29.98
N GLN A 276 6.55 2.27 -29.94
CA GLN A 276 6.04 1.61 -31.15
C GLN A 276 4.63 2.02 -31.55
N LYS A 277 3.80 2.52 -30.62
CA LYS A 277 2.38 2.80 -30.88
C LYS A 277 1.98 4.24 -30.67
N VAL A 278 2.64 4.96 -29.77
CA VAL A 278 2.31 6.36 -29.45
C VAL A 278 3.23 7.30 -30.23
N LEU A 279 4.54 7.06 -30.23
CA LEU A 279 5.51 7.91 -30.91
C LEU A 279 5.21 8.10 -32.41
N PRO A 280 4.89 7.05 -33.20
CA PRO A 280 4.62 7.25 -34.63
C PRO A 280 3.41 8.17 -34.87
N LYS A 281 2.37 8.05 -34.04
CA LYS A 281 1.18 8.91 -34.11
C LYS A 281 1.45 10.33 -33.64
N LEU A 282 2.31 10.49 -32.64
CA LEU A 282 2.75 11.81 -32.19
C LEU A 282 3.48 12.57 -33.30
N VAL A 283 4.42 11.91 -33.98
CA VAL A 283 5.19 12.51 -35.07
C VAL A 283 4.30 12.80 -36.29
N GLU A 284 3.41 11.88 -36.65
CA GLU A 284 2.48 12.01 -37.78
C GLU A 284 1.49 13.17 -37.60
N LEU A 285 0.91 13.31 -36.39
CA LEU A 285 -0.17 14.25 -36.12
C LEU A 285 0.30 15.56 -35.47
N GLY A 286 1.54 15.61 -34.98
CA GLY A 286 2.10 16.74 -34.22
C GLY A 286 1.54 16.90 -32.80
N ALA A 287 0.34 16.41 -32.50
CA ALA A 287 -0.24 16.40 -31.17
C ALA A 287 -1.09 15.13 -30.94
N VAL A 288 -1.03 14.58 -29.72
CA VAL A 288 -1.88 13.44 -29.30
C VAL A 288 -2.44 13.66 -27.91
N ARG A 289 -3.65 13.16 -27.69
CA ARG A 289 -4.32 13.15 -26.39
C ARG A 289 -4.36 11.74 -25.82
N ILE A 290 -4.18 11.59 -24.50
CA ILE A 290 -4.43 10.33 -23.80
C ILE A 290 -5.38 10.59 -22.64
N ALA A 291 -6.64 10.18 -22.82
CA ALA A 291 -7.70 10.41 -21.86
C ALA A 291 -8.58 9.14 -21.66
N PRO A 292 -8.73 8.62 -20.43
CA PRO A 292 -8.12 9.07 -19.17
C PRO A 292 -6.69 8.54 -18.98
N PHE A 293 -5.81 9.36 -18.40
CA PHE A 293 -4.44 9.02 -18.05
C PHE A 293 -4.33 8.67 -16.56
N SER A 294 -4.50 7.38 -16.23
CA SER A 294 -4.29 6.86 -14.87
C SER A 294 -3.66 5.47 -14.96
N ASN A 295 -2.53 5.26 -14.28
CA ASN A 295 -1.74 4.02 -14.31
C ASN A 295 -1.49 3.52 -15.74
N ARG A 296 -1.10 4.42 -16.65
CA ARG A 296 -0.90 4.09 -18.08
C ARG A 296 0.53 3.68 -18.42
N LEU A 297 1.50 4.04 -17.58
CA LEU A 297 2.90 3.64 -17.75
C LEU A 297 3.25 2.51 -16.77
N ALA A 298 4.00 1.51 -17.24
CA ALA A 298 4.49 0.41 -16.42
C ALA A 298 5.40 0.91 -15.28
N HIS A 299 5.47 0.17 -14.17
CA HIS A 299 6.38 0.51 -13.08
C HIS A 299 7.85 0.45 -13.50
N ALA A 300 8.23 -0.59 -14.26
CA ALA A 300 9.57 -0.75 -14.79
C ALA A 300 9.74 0.08 -16.07
N VAL A 301 10.62 1.07 -16.00
CA VAL A 301 11.06 1.93 -17.10
C VAL A 301 12.58 2.14 -16.99
N PRO A 302 13.27 2.57 -18.06
CA PRO A 302 14.69 2.91 -18.02
C PRO A 302 15.05 3.90 -16.90
N SER A 303 16.30 3.86 -16.43
CA SER A 303 16.73 4.60 -15.21
C SER A 303 16.60 6.12 -15.35
N ASP A 304 16.95 6.65 -16.51
CA ASP A 304 16.74 8.04 -16.91
C ASP A 304 15.25 8.43 -16.86
N ILE A 305 14.37 7.55 -17.33
CA ILE A 305 12.91 7.76 -17.29
C ILE A 305 12.35 7.64 -15.86
N GLN A 306 12.94 6.78 -15.01
CA GLN A 306 12.61 6.80 -13.57
C GLN A 306 13.04 8.12 -12.93
N GLY A 307 14.18 8.68 -13.35
CA GLY A 307 14.65 9.99 -12.91
C GLY A 307 13.60 11.08 -13.13
N HIS A 308 12.90 11.06 -14.26
CA HIS A 308 11.80 11.99 -14.54
C HIS A 308 10.64 11.87 -13.54
N ARG A 309 10.27 10.64 -13.12
CA ARG A 309 9.26 10.45 -12.07
C ARG A 309 9.73 10.99 -10.72
N CYS A 310 11.00 10.76 -10.37
CA CYS A 310 11.60 11.25 -9.14
C CYS A 310 11.62 12.79 -9.12
N LEU A 311 12.12 13.42 -10.18
CA LEU A 311 12.18 14.87 -10.34
C LEU A 311 10.78 15.48 -10.29
N SER A 312 9.83 14.91 -11.05
CA SER A 312 8.45 15.39 -11.05
C SER A 312 7.84 15.31 -9.65
N ASN A 313 7.94 14.16 -8.99
CA ASN A 313 7.27 13.93 -7.72
C ASN A 313 7.86 14.72 -6.55
N PHE A 314 9.18 14.81 -6.44
CA PHE A 314 9.86 15.37 -5.26
C PHE A 314 10.48 16.75 -5.53
N GLY A 315 10.74 17.10 -6.78
CA GLY A 315 11.40 18.34 -7.17
C GLY A 315 10.49 19.37 -7.84
N ALA A 316 9.53 18.94 -8.68
CA ALA A 316 8.71 19.86 -9.48
C ALA A 316 7.29 20.05 -8.95
N LEU A 317 6.64 19.00 -8.42
CA LEU A 317 5.26 19.07 -7.90
C LEU A 317 5.18 19.71 -6.52
N ARG A 318 5.22 21.03 -6.53
CA ARG A 318 5.01 21.92 -5.39
C ARG A 318 3.55 22.35 -5.34
N PHE A 319 2.94 22.40 -4.15
CA PHE A 319 1.57 22.92 -4.02
C PHE A 319 1.48 24.40 -4.40
N SER A 320 0.31 24.86 -4.80
CA SER A 320 0.04 26.26 -5.12
C SER A 320 0.27 27.17 -3.91
N GLU A 321 0.53 28.46 -4.17
CA GLU A 321 0.83 29.43 -3.11
C GLU A 321 -0.26 29.51 -2.02
N PRO A 322 -1.58 29.56 -2.32
CA PRO A 322 -2.61 29.61 -1.28
C PRO A 322 -2.55 28.39 -0.34
N ILE A 323 -2.34 27.19 -0.89
CA ILE A 323 -2.21 25.95 -0.10
C ILE A 323 -0.96 26.00 0.77
N ARG A 324 0.19 26.36 0.17
CA ARG A 324 1.47 26.43 0.89
C ARG A 324 1.43 27.41 2.05
N THR A 325 0.88 28.61 1.82
CA THR A 325 0.85 29.68 2.82
C THR A 325 0.01 29.29 4.02
N LEU A 326 -1.19 28.72 3.80
CA LEU A 326 -2.01 28.25 4.92
C LEU A 326 -1.38 27.03 5.59
N ALA A 327 -0.90 26.05 4.83
CA ALA A 327 -0.29 24.85 5.38
C ALA A 327 0.93 25.17 6.25
N ALA A 328 1.78 26.12 5.83
CA ALA A 328 2.92 26.58 6.61
C ALA A 328 2.47 27.19 7.95
N LYS A 329 1.48 28.08 7.94
CA LYS A 329 0.89 28.63 9.18
C LYS A 329 0.35 27.55 10.11
N MET A 330 -0.33 26.55 9.56
CA MET A 330 -0.87 25.43 10.34
C MET A 330 0.25 24.57 10.95
N VAL A 331 1.33 24.31 10.20
CA VAL A 331 2.53 23.62 10.72
C VAL A 331 3.18 24.44 11.84
N ASP A 332 3.35 25.75 11.67
CA ASP A 332 3.91 26.63 12.70
C ASP A 332 3.06 26.66 13.97
N ARG A 333 1.72 26.60 13.84
CA ARG A 333 0.80 26.46 14.97
C ARG A 333 0.99 25.12 15.68
N MET A 334 1.09 24.02 14.92
CA MET A 334 1.36 22.70 15.51
C MET A 334 2.69 22.68 16.27
N ILE A 335 3.76 23.19 15.68
CA ILE A 335 5.09 23.24 16.31
C ILE A 335 5.03 24.07 17.60
N ARG A 336 4.40 25.24 17.58
CA ARG A 336 4.23 26.09 18.79
C ARG A 336 3.40 25.42 19.87
N ASN A 337 2.30 24.76 19.51
CA ASN A 337 1.45 24.02 20.45
C ASN A 337 2.14 22.79 21.05
N SER A 338 3.25 22.35 20.42
CA SER A 338 4.08 21.20 20.78
C SER A 338 5.40 21.58 21.45
N SER A 339 5.48 22.77 22.06
CA SER A 339 6.71 23.24 22.73
C SER A 339 7.24 22.28 23.79
N SER A 340 6.36 21.56 24.49
CA SER A 340 6.72 20.58 25.51
C SER A 340 7.46 19.36 24.98
N SER A 341 7.29 19.02 23.71
CA SER A 341 8.01 17.94 23.00
C SER A 341 9.13 18.47 22.10
N GLY A 342 9.53 19.74 22.27
CA GLY A 342 10.55 20.38 21.44
C GLY A 342 10.05 20.69 20.03
N GLY A 343 8.76 20.98 19.87
CA GLY A 343 8.10 21.23 18.58
C GLY A 343 7.59 19.98 17.88
N LYS A 344 7.78 18.79 18.49
CA LYS A 344 7.52 17.51 17.84
C LYS A 344 6.09 17.05 17.98
N TYR A 345 5.47 16.55 16.91
CA TYR A 345 4.10 16.04 16.94
C TYR A 345 3.94 14.76 16.11
N ILE A 346 2.86 14.04 16.42
CA ILE A 346 2.42 12.89 15.63
C ILE A 346 1.37 13.36 14.64
N SER A 347 1.41 12.89 13.40
CA SER A 347 0.27 12.97 12.50
C SER A 347 -0.35 11.60 12.28
N VAL A 348 -1.68 11.53 12.33
CA VAL A 348 -2.46 10.31 12.15
C VAL A 348 -3.37 10.47 10.95
N HIS A 349 -3.10 9.74 9.88
CA HIS A 349 -4.04 9.56 8.77
C HIS A 349 -5.06 8.49 9.15
N LEU A 350 -6.25 8.94 9.52
CA LEU A 350 -7.30 8.14 10.12
C LEU A 350 -8.45 7.90 9.14
N ARG A 351 -8.62 6.64 8.73
CA ARG A 351 -9.68 6.22 7.80
C ARG A 351 -10.85 5.53 8.52
N PHE A 352 -11.58 6.31 9.32
CA PHE A 352 -12.78 5.88 10.07
C PHE A 352 -14.05 6.63 9.61
N GLU A 353 -14.18 6.87 8.31
CA GLU A 353 -15.35 7.50 7.69
C GLU A 353 -16.47 6.47 7.41
N GLU A 354 -17.71 6.96 7.23
CA GLU A 354 -18.90 6.13 7.02
C GLU A 354 -18.72 5.08 5.90
N ASP A 355 -18.10 5.48 4.78
CA ASP A 355 -17.87 4.58 3.64
C ASP A 355 -16.93 3.41 4.01
N MET A 356 -15.88 3.69 4.78
CA MET A 356 -14.92 2.69 5.25
C MET A 356 -15.53 1.75 6.28
N VAL A 357 -16.28 2.30 7.25
CA VAL A 357 -16.99 1.53 8.27
C VAL A 357 -17.99 0.59 7.58
N ALA A 358 -18.85 1.12 6.71
CA ALA A 358 -19.87 0.36 5.99
C ALA A 358 -19.26 -0.73 5.08
N PHE A 359 -18.21 -0.39 4.32
CA PHE A 359 -17.55 -1.32 3.39
C PHE A 359 -16.87 -2.48 4.11
N SER A 360 -16.31 -2.24 5.30
CA SER A 360 -15.57 -3.23 6.06
C SER A 360 -16.45 -4.38 6.56
N CYS A 361 -17.76 -4.13 6.76
CA CYS A 361 -18.68 -5.06 7.41
C CYS A 361 -18.27 -5.49 8.83
N CYS A 362 -17.46 -4.68 9.51
CA CYS A 362 -17.17 -4.86 10.92
C CYS A 362 -18.32 -4.34 11.79
N ILE A 363 -18.40 -4.84 13.03
CA ILE A 363 -19.40 -4.45 14.04
C ILE A 363 -18.66 -3.81 15.20
N TYR A 364 -18.96 -2.55 15.54
CA TYR A 364 -18.38 -1.84 16.68
C TYR A 364 -19.39 -1.80 17.84
N ASP A 365 -19.37 -0.75 18.66
CA ASP A 365 -20.21 -0.58 19.86
C ASP A 365 -21.48 0.26 19.60
N GLY A 366 -21.92 0.35 18.34
CA GLY A 366 -23.13 1.10 17.97
C GLY A 366 -24.42 0.27 17.93
N GLY A 367 -24.36 -1.05 18.22
CA GLY A 367 -25.53 -1.91 18.33
C GLY A 367 -26.37 -2.02 17.04
N GLU A 368 -27.68 -2.23 17.21
CA GLU A 368 -28.62 -2.37 16.08
C GLU A 368 -28.72 -1.11 15.23
N GLU A 369 -28.56 0.08 15.84
CA GLU A 369 -28.59 1.35 15.15
C GLU A 369 -27.45 1.47 14.14
N GLU A 370 -26.21 1.20 14.56
CA GLU A 370 -25.06 1.14 13.65
C GLU A 370 -25.27 0.11 12.55
N GLN A 371 -25.77 -1.08 12.89
CA GLN A 371 -26.01 -2.12 11.89
C GLN A 371 -26.98 -1.64 10.79
N LYS A 372 -28.08 -0.99 11.19
CA LYS A 372 -29.10 -0.46 10.28
C LYS A 372 -28.55 0.68 9.42
N GLU A 373 -27.80 1.61 10.01
CA GLU A 373 -27.13 2.69 9.29
C GLU A 373 -26.13 2.15 8.27
N MET A 374 -25.28 1.19 8.67
CA MET A 374 -24.29 0.58 7.78
C MET A 374 -24.94 -0.21 6.64
N ASP A 375 -26.09 -0.85 6.88
CA ASP A 375 -26.87 -1.50 5.82
C ASP A 375 -27.42 -0.51 4.80
N ILE A 376 -27.95 0.63 5.25
CA ILE A 376 -28.42 1.71 4.38
C ILE A 376 -27.24 2.29 3.57
N ALA A 377 -26.12 2.59 4.23
CA ALA A 377 -24.92 3.11 3.58
C ALA A 377 -24.36 2.13 2.54
N ARG A 378 -24.38 0.81 2.85
CA ARG A 378 -23.96 -0.24 1.93
C ARG A 378 -24.85 -0.34 0.70
N GLU A 379 -26.16 -0.27 0.89
CA GLU A 379 -27.13 -0.33 -0.22
C GLU A 379 -26.99 0.89 -1.13
N ARG A 380 -26.93 2.08 -0.54
CA ARG A 380 -26.74 3.36 -1.25
C ARG A 380 -25.48 3.36 -2.12
N SER A 381 -24.37 2.86 -1.59
CA SER A 381 -23.05 3.00 -2.23
C SER A 381 -22.66 1.82 -3.14
N TRP A 382 -23.15 0.60 -2.87
CA TRP A 382 -22.75 -0.59 -3.64
C TRP A 382 -23.90 -1.44 -4.18
N ARG A 383 -25.16 -0.99 -4.13
CA ARG A 383 -26.33 -1.57 -4.83
C ARG A 383 -26.42 -3.10 -4.73
N GLY A 384 -26.81 -3.62 -3.58
CA GLY A 384 -26.98 -5.06 -3.34
C GLY A 384 -25.70 -5.91 -3.34
N LYS A 385 -24.49 -5.33 -3.53
CA LYS A 385 -23.21 -6.09 -3.53
C LYS A 385 -23.01 -6.94 -2.26
N PHE A 386 -23.50 -6.48 -1.13
CA PHE A 386 -23.36 -7.15 0.17
C PHE A 386 -24.52 -8.11 0.48
N ARG A 387 -25.63 -8.05 -0.27
CA ARG A 387 -26.84 -8.88 -0.09
C ARG A 387 -26.93 -10.06 -1.08
N LYS A 388 -25.86 -10.34 -1.83
CA LYS A 388 -25.83 -11.48 -2.77
C LYS A 388 -25.97 -12.80 -2.00
N LYS A 389 -26.87 -13.69 -2.45
CA LYS A 389 -27.20 -14.96 -1.78
C LYS A 389 -25.99 -15.81 -1.35
N ASN A 390 -24.92 -15.82 -2.14
CA ASN A 390 -23.73 -16.64 -1.88
C ASN A 390 -22.65 -15.93 -1.04
N ARG A 391 -22.93 -14.72 -0.52
CA ARG A 391 -21.93 -13.93 0.22
C ARG A 391 -22.22 -13.99 1.72
N ILE A 392 -21.42 -14.78 2.43
CA ILE A 392 -21.46 -14.87 3.89
C ILE A 392 -20.52 -13.79 4.47
N ILE A 393 -21.07 -12.91 5.31
CA ILE A 393 -20.29 -11.89 6.03
C ILE A 393 -20.02 -12.42 7.44
N LYS A 394 -18.74 -12.51 7.81
CA LYS A 394 -18.29 -12.93 9.14
C LYS A 394 -17.49 -11.80 9.80
N PRO A 395 -18.13 -10.86 10.52
CA PRO A 395 -17.47 -9.67 11.06
C PRO A 395 -16.24 -9.99 11.92
N GLY A 396 -16.33 -11.02 12.78
CA GLY A 396 -15.20 -11.43 13.62
C GLY A 396 -13.97 -11.88 12.84
N ALA A 397 -14.16 -12.70 11.79
CA ALA A 397 -13.06 -13.11 10.92
C ALA A 397 -12.46 -11.92 10.14
N ILE A 398 -13.29 -10.97 9.72
CA ILE A 398 -12.83 -9.75 9.04
C ILE A 398 -11.94 -8.91 9.98
N ARG A 399 -12.32 -8.79 11.26
CA ARG A 399 -11.52 -8.12 12.29
C ARG A 399 -10.19 -8.82 12.50
N MET A 400 -10.21 -10.12 12.75
CA MET A 400 -8.99 -10.92 12.98
C MET A 400 -8.05 -10.94 11.77
N ASP A 401 -8.59 -10.79 10.55
CA ASP A 401 -7.80 -10.63 9.33
C ASP A 401 -7.12 -9.25 9.19
N GLY A 402 -7.42 -8.30 10.09
CA GLY A 402 -6.92 -6.93 10.07
C GLY A 402 -7.60 -6.03 9.04
N LYS A 403 -8.83 -6.37 8.60
CA LYS A 403 -9.54 -5.64 7.55
C LYS A 403 -10.41 -4.51 8.08
N CYS A 404 -10.74 -4.50 9.38
CA CYS A 404 -11.49 -3.40 9.97
C CYS A 404 -10.66 -2.10 9.99
N PRO A 405 -11.31 -0.95 9.76
CA PRO A 405 -10.87 0.35 10.25
C PRO A 405 -10.55 0.30 11.75
N LEU A 406 -9.46 0.94 12.15
CA LEU A 406 -9.18 1.17 13.58
C LEU A 406 -10.03 2.34 14.04
N THR A 407 -10.68 2.19 15.19
CA THR A 407 -11.39 3.32 15.83
C THR A 407 -10.40 4.33 16.39
N PRO A 408 -10.79 5.60 16.62
CA PRO A 408 -9.90 6.55 17.27
C PRO A 408 -9.48 6.09 18.68
N LEU A 409 -10.36 5.38 19.39
CA LEU A 409 -10.04 4.72 20.67
C LEU A 409 -8.86 3.73 20.51
N GLU A 410 -8.94 2.82 19.55
CA GLU A 410 -7.89 1.82 19.30
C GLU A 410 -6.56 2.47 18.90
N VAL A 411 -6.61 3.54 18.10
CA VAL A 411 -5.43 4.33 17.74
C VAL A 411 -4.81 4.97 18.98
N GLY A 412 -5.64 5.55 19.86
CA GLY A 412 -5.15 6.16 21.09
C GLY A 412 -4.46 5.14 22.00
N MET A 413 -5.10 4.00 22.26
CA MET A 413 -4.52 2.92 23.08
C MET A 413 -3.20 2.41 22.48
N MET A 414 -3.14 2.26 21.15
CA MET A 414 -1.92 1.88 20.45
C MET A 414 -0.79 2.89 20.71
N LEU A 415 -1.05 4.20 20.57
CA LEU A 415 -0.05 5.24 20.78
C LEU A 415 0.40 5.29 22.25
N ARG A 416 -0.54 5.20 23.20
CA ARG A 416 -0.25 5.13 24.63
C ARG A 416 0.66 3.95 24.96
N GLY A 417 0.34 2.75 24.45
CA GLY A 417 1.16 1.57 24.68
C GLY A 417 2.53 1.59 23.97
N MET A 418 2.67 2.36 22.89
CA MET A 418 3.96 2.63 22.25
C MET A 418 4.86 3.58 23.07
N GLY A 419 4.30 4.30 24.05
CA GLY A 419 5.03 5.20 24.95
C GLY A 419 4.80 6.69 24.68
N PHE A 420 3.83 7.06 23.85
CA PHE A 420 3.40 8.46 23.73
C PHE A 420 2.49 8.83 24.90
N ASP A 421 2.77 9.97 25.54
CA ASP A 421 2.06 10.43 26.72
C ASP A 421 0.97 11.45 26.38
N ASN A 422 0.29 12.00 27.40
CA ASN A 422 -0.83 12.91 27.21
C ASN A 422 -0.37 14.33 26.82
N ASN A 423 0.93 14.62 26.96
CA ASN A 423 1.52 15.87 26.56
C ASN A 423 1.92 15.88 25.08
N THR A 424 1.87 14.71 24.43
CA THR A 424 2.13 14.56 23.00
C THR A 424 1.04 15.23 22.17
N SER A 425 1.43 16.19 21.33
CA SER A 425 0.54 16.79 20.34
C SER A 425 0.25 15.82 19.19
N VAL A 426 -1.01 15.75 18.79
CA VAL A 426 -1.47 14.83 17.74
C VAL A 426 -2.29 15.59 16.71
N TYR A 427 -1.86 15.59 15.46
CA TYR A 427 -2.64 16.04 14.33
C TYR A 427 -3.42 14.88 13.70
N VAL A 428 -4.73 15.02 13.49
CA VAL A 428 -5.55 14.01 12.80
C VAL A 428 -5.94 14.49 11.40
N ALA A 429 -5.41 13.80 10.38
CA ALA A 429 -5.78 13.94 8.98
C ALA A 429 -6.87 12.91 8.65
N ALA A 430 -8.10 13.36 8.45
CA ALA A 430 -9.24 12.50 8.14
C ALA A 430 -10.32 13.22 7.33
N GLY A 431 -11.10 12.43 6.59
CA GLY A 431 -12.41 12.89 6.12
C GLY A 431 -13.42 13.03 7.26
N LYS A 432 -14.72 13.07 6.93
CA LYS A 432 -15.77 13.09 7.94
C LYS A 432 -15.80 11.76 8.71
N ILE A 433 -15.28 11.77 9.93
CA ILE A 433 -15.30 10.62 10.84
C ILE A 433 -16.75 10.23 11.14
N TYR A 434 -17.05 8.92 11.09
CA TYR A 434 -18.35 8.38 11.45
C TYR A 434 -18.63 8.65 12.93
N LYS A 435 -19.80 9.24 13.26
CA LYS A 435 -20.20 9.68 14.62
C LYS A 435 -19.04 10.31 15.40
N ALA A 436 -18.44 11.37 14.82
CA ALA A 436 -17.19 11.98 15.27
C ALA A 436 -17.17 12.32 16.77
N GLU A 437 -18.25 12.89 17.31
CA GLU A 437 -18.35 13.23 18.75
C GLU A 437 -18.14 12.01 19.64
N LYS A 438 -18.80 10.89 19.35
CA LYS A 438 -18.66 9.63 20.08
C LYS A 438 -17.25 9.07 19.94
N TYR A 439 -16.79 8.90 18.71
CA TYR A 439 -15.59 8.11 18.45
C TYR A 439 -14.28 8.86 18.69
N MET A 440 -14.24 10.19 18.55
CA MET A 440 -13.04 10.99 18.80
C MET A 440 -12.83 11.30 20.29
N ALA A 441 -13.87 11.23 21.12
CA ALA A 441 -13.78 11.57 22.54
C ALA A 441 -12.69 10.79 23.31
N PRO A 442 -12.57 9.45 23.17
CA PRO A 442 -11.51 8.71 23.88
C PRO A 442 -10.10 9.06 23.39
N LEU A 443 -9.93 9.36 22.10
CA LEU A 443 -8.64 9.79 21.56
C LEU A 443 -8.23 11.15 22.13
N LYS A 444 -9.19 12.09 22.24
CA LYS A 444 -8.97 13.40 22.88
C LYS A 444 -8.71 13.27 24.39
N GLN A 445 -9.33 12.31 25.05
CA GLN A 445 -9.05 12.00 26.46
C GLN A 445 -7.60 11.53 26.66
N MET A 446 -7.10 10.65 25.78
CA MET A 446 -5.71 10.18 25.82
C MET A 446 -4.68 11.24 25.38
N PHE A 447 -5.06 12.13 24.46
CA PHE A 447 -4.22 13.18 23.90
C PHE A 447 -4.98 14.52 23.87
N PRO A 448 -4.97 15.28 24.98
CA PRO A 448 -5.68 16.57 25.07
C PRO A 448 -5.24 17.63 24.04
N ARG A 449 -3.98 17.57 23.58
CA ARG A 449 -3.42 18.44 22.51
C ARG A 449 -3.70 17.86 21.11
N LEU A 450 -4.88 17.29 20.93
CA LEU A 450 -5.31 16.78 19.63
C LEU A 450 -5.87 17.91 18.79
N GLU A 451 -5.37 18.01 17.57
CA GLU A 451 -5.69 19.05 16.60
C GLU A 451 -6.16 18.42 15.29
N THR A 452 -7.08 19.10 14.62
CA THR A 452 -7.52 18.81 13.25
C THR A 452 -7.35 20.06 12.39
N LYS A 453 -7.57 19.95 11.08
CA LYS A 453 -7.59 21.13 10.21
C LYS A 453 -8.54 22.21 10.72
N ASP A 454 -9.70 21.80 11.24
CA ASP A 454 -10.79 22.67 11.67
C ASP A 454 -10.50 23.36 13.02
N THR A 455 -9.57 22.82 13.83
CA THR A 455 -9.12 23.47 15.08
C THR A 455 -7.87 24.31 14.87
N LEU A 456 -7.03 23.98 13.89
CA LEU A 456 -5.78 24.69 13.61
C LEU A 456 -5.93 25.95 12.76
N ALA A 457 -6.92 25.99 11.88
CA ALA A 457 -7.15 27.11 10.99
C ALA A 457 -8.50 27.76 11.31
N SER A 458 -8.57 29.08 11.20
CA SER A 458 -9.84 29.77 11.41
C SER A 458 -10.83 29.41 10.29
N PRO A 459 -12.15 29.53 10.53
CA PRO A 459 -13.15 29.32 9.47
C PRO A 459 -12.89 30.19 8.23
N GLU A 460 -12.41 31.42 8.41
CA GLU A 460 -12.09 32.36 7.32
C GLU A 460 -10.86 31.91 6.53
N GLU A 461 -9.82 31.40 7.21
CA GLU A 461 -8.63 30.85 6.56
C GLU A 461 -8.96 29.58 5.76
N LEU A 462 -9.88 28.74 6.25
CA LEU A 462 -10.29 27.50 5.58
C LEU A 462 -11.31 27.72 4.46
N ALA A 463 -12.12 28.79 4.51
CA ALA A 463 -13.22 29.01 3.59
C ALA A 463 -12.84 28.84 2.10
N PRO A 464 -11.68 29.32 1.59
CA PRO A 464 -11.28 29.16 0.19
C PRO A 464 -11.01 27.71 -0.25
N PHE A 465 -10.82 26.80 0.72
CA PHE A 465 -10.51 25.39 0.48
C PHE A 465 -11.76 24.50 0.63
N MET A 466 -12.83 25.02 1.25
CA MET A 466 -14.06 24.27 1.48
C MET A 466 -14.72 23.91 0.14
N GLY A 467 -15.17 22.66 0.03
CA GLY A 467 -15.72 22.11 -1.21
C GLY A 467 -14.69 21.53 -2.18
N TYR A 468 -13.38 21.77 -1.96
CA TYR A 468 -12.30 21.26 -2.81
C TYR A 468 -11.49 20.19 -2.08
N SER A 469 -11.90 18.93 -2.22
CA SER A 469 -11.32 17.81 -1.46
C SER A 469 -9.82 17.60 -1.69
N SER A 470 -9.30 17.90 -2.88
CA SER A 470 -7.88 17.80 -3.21
C SER A 470 -7.06 18.91 -2.56
N ARG A 471 -7.62 20.12 -2.46
CA ARG A 471 -6.95 21.25 -1.77
C ARG A 471 -6.91 21.03 -0.26
N LEU A 472 -8.00 20.56 0.34
CA LEU A 472 -8.03 20.16 1.76
C LEU A 472 -7.06 19.01 2.05
N ALA A 473 -7.02 17.98 1.18
CA ALA A 473 -6.07 16.89 1.31
C ALA A 473 -4.61 17.34 1.17
N ALA A 474 -4.34 18.44 0.46
CA ALA A 474 -2.99 19.01 0.34
C ALA A 474 -2.53 19.71 1.64
N LEU A 475 -3.45 20.34 2.38
CA LEU A 475 -3.18 20.84 3.74
C LEU A 475 -2.80 19.66 4.65
N ASP A 476 -3.66 18.63 4.72
CA ASP A 476 -3.41 17.42 5.50
C ASP A 476 -2.07 16.76 5.13
N TYR A 477 -1.78 16.68 3.83
CA TYR A 477 -0.53 16.12 3.33
C TYR A 477 0.69 16.86 3.88
N THR A 478 0.65 18.20 3.91
CA THR A 478 1.76 19.03 4.38
C THR A 478 1.96 18.90 5.89
N LEU A 479 0.89 18.95 6.69
CA LEU A 479 1.00 18.71 8.13
C LEU A 479 1.52 17.31 8.45
N CYS A 480 1.15 16.30 7.65
CA CYS A 480 1.67 14.96 7.84
C CYS A 480 3.11 14.79 7.30
N LEU A 481 3.57 15.64 6.38
CA LEU A 481 4.95 15.62 5.88
C LEU A 481 5.92 16.15 6.94
N HIS A 482 5.51 17.20 7.67
CA HIS A 482 6.34 17.88 8.67
C HIS A 482 6.31 17.27 10.08
N SER A 483 5.46 16.28 10.34
CA SER A 483 5.47 15.58 11.64
C SER A 483 6.71 14.72 11.84
N GLU A 484 7.08 14.45 13.08
CA GLU A 484 8.19 13.55 13.41
C GLU A 484 7.78 12.09 13.23
N VAL A 485 6.52 11.79 13.55
CA VAL A 485 5.95 10.45 13.43
C VAL A 485 4.68 10.52 12.60
N PHE A 486 4.64 9.75 11.51
CA PHE A 486 3.43 9.59 10.71
C PHE A 486 2.80 8.23 10.99
N VAL A 487 1.49 8.20 11.27
CA VAL A 487 0.70 7.00 11.49
C VAL A 487 -0.34 6.90 10.39
N THR A 488 -0.51 5.72 9.80
CA THR A 488 -1.60 5.48 8.84
C THR A 488 -2.38 4.23 9.22
N THR A 489 -3.68 4.39 9.47
CA THR A 489 -4.54 3.26 9.90
C THR A 489 -5.00 2.38 8.75
N GLN A 490 -4.88 2.89 7.52
CA GLN A 490 -5.21 2.18 6.29
C GLN A 490 -4.19 2.46 5.20
N GLY A 491 -4.12 1.56 4.21
CA GLY A 491 -3.38 1.81 2.98
C GLY A 491 -4.13 2.78 2.04
N GLY A 492 -3.53 3.09 0.91
CA GLY A 492 -4.12 3.95 -0.12
C GLY A 492 -3.08 4.88 -0.74
N ASN A 493 -3.52 5.75 -1.65
CA ASN A 493 -2.60 6.63 -2.36
C ASN A 493 -2.01 7.73 -1.46
N PHE A 494 -2.75 8.23 -0.46
CA PHE A 494 -2.23 9.22 0.48
C PHE A 494 -0.98 8.72 1.23
N PRO A 495 -1.04 7.63 2.01
CA PRO A 495 0.15 7.13 2.69
C PRO A 495 1.22 6.65 1.71
N HIS A 496 0.85 6.08 0.57
CA HIS A 496 1.79 5.65 -0.46
C HIS A 496 2.77 6.78 -0.84
N PHE A 497 2.25 7.95 -1.21
CA PHE A 497 3.06 9.10 -1.63
C PHE A 497 3.71 9.82 -0.45
N LEU A 498 3.00 9.96 0.66
CA LEU A 498 3.51 10.69 1.82
C LEU A 498 4.72 9.98 2.44
N ILE A 499 4.71 8.65 2.53
CA ILE A 499 5.82 7.88 3.12
C ILE A 499 7.11 8.09 2.32
N GLY A 500 7.07 8.00 1.00
CA GLY A 500 8.26 8.23 0.18
C GLY A 500 8.71 9.67 0.22
N HIS A 501 7.78 10.64 0.27
CA HIS A 501 8.13 12.05 0.38
C HIS A 501 8.78 12.40 1.71
N ARG A 502 8.27 11.84 2.82
CA ARG A 502 8.92 11.96 4.13
C ARG A 502 10.33 11.36 4.09
N ARG A 503 10.51 10.17 3.54
CA ARG A 503 11.85 9.56 3.40
C ARG A 503 12.79 10.40 2.53
N TYR A 504 12.27 11.00 1.47
CA TYR A 504 13.04 11.89 0.61
C TYR A 504 13.47 13.17 1.33
N PHE A 505 12.53 13.77 2.08
CA PHE A 505 12.73 15.01 2.83
C PHE A 505 13.67 14.82 4.04
N TYR A 506 13.54 13.71 4.76
CA TYR A 506 14.34 13.37 5.94
C TYR A 506 15.54 12.45 5.61
N GLU A 507 16.24 12.74 4.51
CA GLU A 507 17.54 12.12 4.19
C GLU A 507 17.58 10.59 4.20
N GLY A 508 16.49 9.94 3.78
CA GLY A 508 16.38 8.49 3.63
C GLY A 508 15.81 7.74 4.84
N HIS A 509 15.42 8.42 5.92
CA HIS A 509 14.69 7.79 7.02
C HIS A 509 13.52 8.68 7.47
N ALA A 510 12.34 8.10 7.61
CA ALA A 510 11.23 8.77 8.27
C ALA A 510 10.43 7.79 9.12
N LYS A 511 10.20 8.13 10.39
CA LYS A 511 9.42 7.28 11.30
C LYS A 511 7.97 7.24 10.83
N THR A 512 7.53 6.05 10.44
CA THR A 512 6.19 5.80 9.90
C THR A 512 5.61 4.54 10.54
N ILE A 513 4.51 4.67 11.26
CA ILE A 513 3.80 3.58 11.92
C ILE A 513 2.69 3.07 11.00
N ILE A 514 2.87 1.86 10.49
CA ILE A 514 1.83 1.08 9.81
C ILE A 514 1.50 -0.08 10.72
N PRO A 515 0.41 -0.01 11.50
CA PRO A 515 0.14 -0.99 12.53
C PRO A 515 -0.16 -2.38 11.95
N ASP A 516 0.32 -3.42 12.63
CA ASP A 516 -0.14 -4.79 12.39
C ASP A 516 -1.54 -4.93 12.97
N LYS A 517 -2.54 -4.68 12.13
CA LYS A 517 -3.95 -4.74 12.53
C LYS A 517 -4.41 -6.12 13.01
N ARG A 518 -3.73 -7.21 12.63
CA ARG A 518 -4.05 -8.55 13.13
C ARG A 518 -3.58 -8.72 14.57
N LYS A 519 -2.36 -8.26 14.86
CA LYS A 519 -1.82 -8.23 16.22
C LYS A 519 -2.66 -7.30 17.11
N LEU A 520 -3.03 -6.12 16.61
CA LEU A 520 -3.92 -5.20 17.33
C LEU A 520 -5.29 -5.82 17.61
N ALA A 521 -5.89 -6.51 16.65
CA ALA A 521 -7.17 -7.20 16.86
C ALA A 521 -7.11 -8.22 18.00
N GLN A 522 -6.00 -8.96 18.14
CA GLN A 522 -5.80 -9.90 19.26
C GLN A 522 -5.62 -9.17 20.60
N LEU A 523 -4.83 -8.10 20.61
CA LEU A 523 -4.60 -7.28 21.80
C LEU A 523 -5.90 -6.67 22.33
N PHE A 524 -6.71 -6.10 21.43
CA PHE A 524 -7.97 -5.44 21.78
C PHE A 524 -9.13 -6.41 22.05
N ASP A 525 -8.96 -7.70 21.73
CA ASP A 525 -9.93 -8.75 22.09
C ASP A 525 -9.60 -9.43 23.44
N SER A 526 -8.63 -8.90 24.19
CA SER A 526 -8.15 -9.44 25.47
C SER A 526 -8.42 -8.47 26.65
N PRO A 527 -9.63 -8.43 27.22
CA PRO A 527 -10.01 -7.48 28.30
C PRO A 527 -9.13 -7.52 29.56
N HIS A 528 -8.46 -8.64 29.80
CA HIS A 528 -7.61 -8.85 30.99
C HIS A 528 -6.10 -8.79 30.66
N ILE A 529 -5.74 -8.16 29.53
CA ILE A 529 -4.33 -8.02 29.16
C ILE A 529 -3.59 -7.15 30.17
N ARG A 530 -2.45 -7.64 30.66
CA ARG A 530 -1.57 -6.88 31.55
C ARG A 530 -0.92 -5.71 30.80
N TRP A 531 -0.84 -4.55 31.45
CA TRP A 531 -0.22 -3.33 30.90
C TRP A 531 1.20 -3.58 30.37
N GLU A 532 2.05 -4.26 31.14
CA GLU A 532 3.45 -4.52 30.73
C GLU A 532 3.53 -5.35 29.43
N SER A 533 2.63 -6.32 29.26
CA SER A 533 2.56 -7.16 28.07
C SER A 533 2.05 -6.37 26.86
N PHE A 534 1.01 -5.55 27.07
CA PHE A 534 0.46 -4.68 26.05
C PHE A 534 1.51 -3.69 25.54
N GLN A 535 2.22 -3.01 26.43
CA GLN A 535 3.31 -2.10 26.08
C GLN A 535 4.44 -2.80 25.35
N LYS A 536 4.91 -3.95 25.85
CA LYS A 536 5.98 -4.71 25.19
C LYS A 536 5.64 -4.98 23.72
N GLN A 537 4.43 -5.48 23.46
CA GLN A 537 3.99 -5.83 22.11
C GLN A 537 3.88 -4.61 21.18
N LEU A 538 3.48 -3.45 21.71
CA LEU A 538 3.34 -2.21 20.95
C LEU A 538 4.68 -1.50 20.74
N ARG A 539 5.58 -1.51 21.71
CA ARG A 539 6.96 -1.02 21.56
C ARG A 539 7.74 -1.84 20.54
N GLU A 540 7.56 -3.16 20.51
CA GLU A 540 8.09 -4.02 19.44
C GLU A 540 7.55 -3.61 18.06
N MET A 541 6.25 -3.31 17.96
CA MET A 541 5.62 -2.84 16.71
C MET A 541 6.19 -1.49 16.26
N LEU A 542 6.40 -0.55 17.20
CA LEU A 542 7.06 0.73 16.94
C LEU A 542 8.51 0.52 16.47
N HIS A 543 9.26 -0.36 17.13
CA HIS A 543 10.64 -0.66 16.74
C HIS A 543 10.73 -1.22 15.31
N HIS A 544 9.85 -2.16 14.95
CA HIS A 544 9.77 -2.70 13.59
C HIS A 544 9.42 -1.62 12.56
N SER A 545 8.55 -0.67 12.93
CA SER A 545 8.16 0.46 12.08
C SER A 545 9.33 1.40 11.82
N ASP A 546 10.12 1.71 12.85
CA ASP A 546 11.33 2.54 12.76
C ASP A 546 12.41 1.91 11.86
N VAL A 547 12.63 0.59 11.96
CA VAL A 547 13.56 -0.15 11.09
C VAL A 547 13.13 -0.10 9.63
N LYS A 548 11.82 -0.17 9.36
CA LYS A 548 11.29 0.00 8.00
C LYS A 548 11.38 1.44 7.48
N GLY A 549 11.64 2.42 8.35
CA GLY A 549 11.78 3.83 8.00
C GLY A 549 12.82 4.08 6.90
N SER A 550 13.89 3.27 6.86
CA SER A 550 14.99 3.36 5.88
C SER A 550 15.03 2.20 4.87
N GLU A 551 13.90 1.54 4.60
CA GLU A 551 13.85 0.41 3.68
C GLU A 551 14.14 0.83 2.23
N LEU A 552 14.97 0.05 1.54
CA LEU A 552 15.29 0.23 0.12
C LEU A 552 14.18 -0.34 -0.77
N LYS A 553 14.02 0.25 -1.96
CA LYS A 553 13.08 -0.22 -2.96
C LYS A 553 13.42 -1.63 -3.43
N LYS A 554 12.44 -2.52 -3.31
CA LYS A 554 12.44 -3.82 -3.98
C LYS A 554 11.97 -3.67 -5.43
N PRO A 555 12.32 -4.58 -6.35
CA PRO A 555 11.96 -4.45 -7.78
C PRO A 555 10.46 -4.25 -8.06
N THR A 556 9.59 -4.86 -7.25
CA THR A 556 8.13 -4.76 -7.37
C THR A 556 7.52 -3.62 -6.55
N ALA A 557 8.32 -2.93 -5.73
CA ALA A 557 7.85 -1.85 -4.89
C ALA A 557 7.83 -0.53 -5.65
N SER A 558 6.90 0.33 -5.27
CA SER A 558 6.75 1.65 -5.90
C SER A 558 7.84 2.62 -5.43
N LEU A 559 8.41 3.37 -6.38
CA LEU A 559 9.36 4.45 -6.09
C LEU A 559 8.73 5.57 -5.25
N PHE A 560 7.41 5.76 -5.35
CA PHE A 560 6.71 6.80 -4.60
C PHE A 560 6.60 6.50 -3.10
N THR A 561 6.75 5.23 -2.68
CA THR A 561 6.93 4.85 -1.26
C THR A 561 8.40 4.68 -0.91
N TYR A 562 9.19 4.08 -1.79
CA TYR A 562 10.60 3.74 -1.55
C TYR A 562 11.48 4.50 -2.55
N PRO A 563 11.88 5.75 -2.26
CA PRO A 563 12.65 6.56 -3.21
C PRO A 563 14.11 6.11 -3.36
N MET A 564 14.66 5.33 -2.42
CA MET A 564 16.05 4.87 -2.48
C MET A 564 16.14 3.49 -3.15
N PRO A 565 17.12 3.26 -4.07
CA PRO A 565 18.16 4.19 -4.50
C PRO A 565 17.81 5.02 -5.75
N ASP A 566 16.65 4.80 -6.37
CA ASP A 566 16.32 5.38 -7.69
C ASP A 566 16.30 6.93 -7.72
N CYS A 567 15.82 7.56 -6.65
CA CYS A 567 15.68 9.02 -6.53
C CYS A 567 16.73 9.66 -5.61
N MET A 568 17.51 8.86 -4.87
CA MET A 568 18.38 9.33 -3.79
C MET A 568 19.73 8.60 -3.78
N CYS A 569 20.77 9.34 -3.45
CA CYS A 569 22.17 8.93 -3.49
C CYS A 569 22.71 8.85 -2.07
N LYS A 570 23.54 7.85 -1.79
CA LYS A 570 24.25 7.77 -0.51
C LYS A 570 25.19 8.96 -0.38
N GLN A 571 25.20 9.60 0.78
CA GLN A 571 26.26 10.54 1.11
C GLN A 571 27.55 9.75 1.38
N ALA A 572 28.68 10.24 0.87
CA ALA A 572 29.97 9.67 1.23
C ALA A 572 30.19 9.90 2.72
N THR A 573 30.48 8.84 3.48
CA THR A 573 30.92 9.00 4.85
C THR A 573 32.28 9.69 4.82
N THR A 574 32.35 10.93 5.30
CA THR A 574 33.62 11.57 5.64
C THR A 574 34.22 10.73 6.77
N LYS A 575 35.00 9.70 6.41
CA LYS A 575 35.97 9.14 7.34
C LYS A 575 36.89 10.30 7.69
N ASN A 576 36.81 10.78 8.93
CA ASN A 576 37.85 11.61 9.52
C ASN A 576 39.16 10.85 9.40
N SER A 577 39.88 11.07 8.31
CA SER A 577 41.29 10.74 8.22
C SER A 577 42.04 11.78 9.01
N THR A 578 41.93 11.72 10.34
CA THR A 578 42.99 12.18 11.22
C THR A 578 44.17 11.25 10.97
N LYS A 579 44.89 11.54 9.88
CA LYS A 579 46.23 11.06 9.65
C LYS A 579 47.02 11.52 10.87
N LEU A 580 47.39 10.57 11.73
CA LEU A 580 48.50 10.75 12.66
C LEU A 580 49.69 11.23 11.82
N ARG A 581 49.99 12.52 11.90
CA ARG A 581 51.36 13.02 11.81
C ARG A 581 51.83 13.17 13.25
N ARG A 582 52.52 12.15 13.74
CA ARG A 582 53.59 12.31 14.72
C ARG A 582 54.87 11.89 14.04
#